data_AF-A0A2D8MW97-F1
#
_entry.id   AF-A0A2D8MW97-F1
#
_cell.length_a   1.000
_cell.length_b   1.000
_cell.length_c   1.000
_cell.angle_alpha   90.00
_cell.angle_beta   90.00
_cell.angle_gamma   90.00
#
_symmetry.space_group_name_H-M   'P 1'
#
loop_
_entity.id
_entity.type
_entity.pdbx_description
1 polymer ?
#
loop_
_entity_poly.entity_id
_entity_poly.type
_entity_poly.pdbx_seq_one_letter_code
_entity_poly.pdbx_strand_id
1 'polypeptide(L)'
;MSDADGKSEVKDYLDHDHYWIRRKALKIFGGSFHVYDSKDNLVLFSSQKAFKLKEDIRVFSDESMSEERLIIKARSIIDFGAAYDVVDGASGEKLGAFRRKGFKSFLKDTWEMLDNNDNPIAKLAEDSGCLALVRRMSGVGSLIPQSFYLEIDGKRAASYRQRFNPFISKMDVTLEKGARDILDPRMGLAAGILLVAIEGRQG
;
A
#
# COMPACT_ATOMS: atom_id res chain seq x y z
N MET A 1 -41.19 -23.66 -1.21
CA MET A 1 -41.38 -22.23 -1.51
C MET A 1 -40.70 -21.48 -0.37
N SER A 2 -39.40 -21.17 -0.50
CA SER A 2 -38.86 -19.89 -1.03
C SER A 2 -38.91 -18.82 0.07
N ASP A 3 -37.85 -18.15 0.49
CA ASP A 3 -36.44 -18.12 0.10
C ASP A 3 -35.61 -17.59 1.29
N ALA A 4 -34.30 -17.85 1.23
CA ALA A 4 -33.31 -17.37 2.16
C ALA A 4 -33.13 -15.85 2.05
N ASP A 5 -33.13 -15.15 3.19
CA ASP A 5 -32.48 -13.85 3.30
C ASP A 5 -31.09 -14.06 3.90
N GLY A 6 -30.20 -14.55 3.03
CA GLY A 6 -28.78 -14.63 3.31
C GLY A 6 -28.22 -13.22 3.40
N LYS A 7 -28.25 -12.65 4.61
CA LYS A 7 -27.33 -11.56 4.95
C LYS A 7 -25.93 -12.09 4.74
N SER A 8 -25.32 -11.71 3.62
CA SER A 8 -23.89 -11.83 3.38
C SER A 8 -23.18 -11.42 4.66
N GLU A 9 -22.53 -12.37 5.33
CA GLU A 9 -21.55 -12.08 6.37
C GLU A 9 -20.51 -11.21 5.68
N VAL A 10 -20.60 -9.89 5.85
CA VAL A 10 -19.56 -8.97 5.38
C VAL A 10 -18.38 -9.24 6.29
N LYS A 11 -17.52 -10.17 5.87
CA LYS A 11 -16.23 -10.37 6.52
C LYS A 11 -15.49 -9.05 6.46
N ASP A 12 -15.02 -8.61 7.62
CA ASP A 12 -14.22 -7.40 7.71
C ASP A 12 -13.00 -7.57 6.81
N TYR A 13 -12.67 -6.55 6.03
CA TYR A 13 -11.51 -6.56 5.14
C TYR A 13 -10.20 -6.79 5.91
N LEU A 14 -10.20 -6.68 7.24
CA LEU A 14 -9.06 -6.90 8.15
C LEU A 14 -8.87 -8.38 8.55
N ASP A 15 -9.84 -9.26 8.29
CA ASP A 15 -9.81 -10.67 8.70
C ASP A 15 -8.90 -11.56 7.85
N HIS A 16 -8.14 -10.97 6.92
CA HIS A 16 -7.25 -11.69 6.03
C HIS A 16 -5.78 -11.41 6.33
N ASP A 17 -4.93 -12.41 6.12
CA ASP A 17 -3.47 -12.26 6.21
C ASP A 17 -2.81 -12.08 4.84
N HIS A 18 -3.55 -12.36 3.76
CA HIS A 18 -3.05 -12.26 2.40
C HIS A 18 -4.00 -11.44 1.53
N TYR A 19 -3.40 -10.51 0.81
CA TYR A 19 -4.08 -9.65 -0.14
C TYR A 19 -3.26 -9.54 -1.42
N TRP A 20 -3.92 -9.11 -2.49
CA TRP A 20 -3.20 -8.62 -3.65
C TRP A 20 -3.82 -7.33 -4.18
N ILE A 21 -2.94 -6.40 -4.52
CA ILE A 21 -3.27 -5.07 -5.01
C ILE A 21 -3.04 -5.07 -6.51
N ARG A 22 -4.03 -4.57 -7.26
CA ARG A 22 -3.93 -4.32 -8.70
C ARG A 22 -4.10 -2.84 -8.98
N ARG A 23 -3.15 -2.25 -9.68
CA ARG A 23 -3.33 -0.93 -10.29
C ARG A 23 -3.90 -1.07 -11.69
N LYS A 24 -4.99 -0.37 -11.99
CA LYS A 24 -5.47 -0.14 -13.35
C LYS A 24 -5.23 1.32 -13.71
N ALA A 25 -4.29 1.59 -14.60
CA ALA A 25 -4.06 2.94 -15.11
C ALA A 25 -4.82 3.11 -16.43
N LEU A 26 -5.87 3.94 -16.44
CA LEU A 26 -6.54 4.36 -17.66
C LEU A 26 -6.03 5.75 -18.03
N LYS A 27 -5.34 5.87 -19.17
CA LYS A 27 -4.63 7.09 -19.61
C LYS A 27 -5.50 8.37 -19.63
N ILE A 28 -6.83 8.24 -19.67
CA ILE A 28 -7.77 9.36 -19.80
C ILE A 28 -8.56 9.62 -18.50
N PHE A 29 -8.88 8.59 -17.71
CA PHE A 29 -9.79 8.70 -16.55
C PHE A 29 -9.08 8.69 -15.19
N GLY A 30 -7.80 8.34 -15.18
CA GLY A 30 -6.98 8.26 -13.98
C GLY A 30 -6.63 6.81 -13.63
N GLY A 31 -6.08 6.62 -12.44
CA GLY A 31 -5.75 5.30 -11.93
C GLY A 31 -6.86 4.75 -11.04
N SER A 32 -6.94 3.45 -10.88
CA SER A 32 -7.63 2.84 -9.74
C SER A 32 -6.77 1.75 -9.11
N PHE A 33 -7.00 1.52 -7.82
CA PHE A 33 -6.48 0.38 -7.10
C PHE A 33 -7.65 -0.52 -6.72
N HIS A 34 -7.45 -1.82 -6.95
CA HIS A 34 -8.34 -2.87 -6.48
C HIS A 34 -7.53 -3.75 -5.55
N VAL A 35 -8.00 -3.97 -4.33
CA VAL A 35 -7.39 -4.87 -3.35
C VAL A 35 -8.32 -6.04 -3.15
N TYR A 36 -7.76 -7.23 -3.28
CA TYR A 36 -8.49 -8.48 -3.17
C TYR A 36 -7.93 -9.33 -2.04
N ASP A 37 -8.77 -10.14 -1.43
CA ASP A 37 -8.35 -11.18 -0.51
C ASP A 37 -7.75 -12.40 -1.25
N SER A 38 -7.33 -13.42 -0.49
CA SER A 38 -6.84 -14.71 -1.02
C SER A 38 -7.85 -15.52 -1.86
N LYS A 39 -9.14 -15.16 -1.82
CA LYS A 39 -10.24 -15.82 -2.55
C LYS A 39 -10.71 -14.98 -3.74
N ASP A 40 -9.96 -13.95 -4.12
CA ASP A 40 -10.28 -13.00 -5.19
C ASP A 40 -11.56 -12.19 -4.96
N ASN A 41 -12.01 -12.04 -3.71
CA ASN A 41 -13.07 -11.10 -3.37
C ASN A 41 -12.48 -9.69 -3.32
N LEU A 42 -13.16 -8.71 -3.93
CA LEU A 42 -12.80 -7.30 -3.79
C LEU A 42 -13.13 -6.86 -2.36
N VAL A 43 -12.11 -6.41 -1.63
CA VAL A 43 -12.25 -5.98 -0.23
C VAL A 43 -11.93 -4.50 -0.03
N LEU A 44 -11.13 -3.89 -0.92
CA LEU A 44 -10.92 -2.45 -0.95
C LEU A 44 -10.80 -1.92 -2.38
N PHE A 45 -11.21 -0.68 -2.59
CA PHE A 45 -11.15 0.02 -3.86
C PHE A 45 -10.70 1.47 -3.68
N SER A 46 -9.95 2.00 -4.63
CA SER A 46 -9.64 3.43 -4.68
C SER A 46 -9.68 3.92 -6.12
N SER A 47 -10.39 5.03 -6.35
CA SER A 47 -10.41 5.73 -7.63
C SER A 47 -9.54 6.99 -7.54
N GLN A 48 -8.54 7.10 -8.41
CA GLN A 48 -7.68 8.26 -8.55
C GLN A 48 -8.13 9.09 -9.74
N LYS A 49 -8.37 10.38 -9.54
CA LYS A 49 -8.69 11.29 -10.63
C LYS A 49 -7.50 11.45 -11.58
N ALA A 50 -7.76 11.44 -12.89
CA ALA A 50 -6.79 11.90 -13.86
C ALA A 50 -6.34 13.34 -13.51
N PHE A 51 -5.05 13.65 -13.73
CA PHE A 51 -4.48 15.00 -13.63
C PHE A 51 -4.31 15.61 -12.23
N LYS A 52 -4.60 14.90 -11.14
CA LYS A 52 -4.36 15.41 -9.78
C LYS A 52 -3.13 14.79 -9.11
N LEU A 53 -2.02 15.50 -9.25
CA LEU A 53 -0.65 15.08 -8.90
C LEU A 53 -0.40 14.93 -7.38
N LYS A 54 -1.29 15.44 -6.52
CA LYS A 54 -1.09 15.61 -5.07
C LYS A 54 -2.31 15.23 -4.21
N GLU A 55 -3.34 14.58 -4.76
CA GLU A 55 -4.52 14.23 -3.95
C GLU A 55 -4.24 13.05 -3.00
N ASP A 56 -4.91 13.12 -1.86
CA ASP A 56 -5.01 12.03 -0.91
C ASP A 56 -5.60 10.79 -1.58
N ILE A 57 -5.08 9.61 -1.25
CA ILE A 57 -5.63 8.34 -1.73
C ILE A 57 -6.76 7.97 -0.77
N ARG A 58 -8.00 8.04 -1.26
CA ARG A 58 -9.20 7.59 -0.52
C ARG A 58 -9.50 6.14 -0.89
N VAL A 59 -9.64 5.29 0.12
CA VAL A 59 -9.84 3.85 -0.02
C VAL A 59 -11.20 3.48 0.57
N PHE A 60 -12.02 2.81 -0.22
CA PHE A 60 -13.40 2.44 0.05
C PHE A 60 -13.55 0.93 0.12
N SER A 61 -14.68 0.44 0.63
CA SER A 61 -15.02 -1.00 0.64
C SER A 61 -15.17 -1.57 -0.78
N ASP A 62 -15.72 -0.79 -1.72
CA ASP A 62 -16.00 -1.24 -3.07
C ASP A 62 -16.04 -0.08 -4.10
N GLU A 63 -16.42 -0.40 -5.34
CA GLU A 63 -16.50 0.56 -6.45
C GLU A 63 -17.63 1.60 -6.31
N SER A 64 -18.59 1.41 -5.40
CA SER A 64 -19.65 2.41 -5.13
C SER A 64 -19.09 3.65 -4.44
N MET A 65 -17.93 3.52 -3.79
CA MET A 65 -17.28 4.58 -3.01
C MET A 65 -18.19 5.16 -1.90
N SER A 66 -19.14 4.37 -1.41
CA SER A 66 -20.11 4.79 -0.39
C SER A 66 -19.57 4.72 1.04
N GLU A 67 -18.67 3.78 1.31
CA GLU A 67 -18.10 3.55 2.63
C GLU A 67 -16.58 3.68 2.58
N GLU A 68 -16.07 4.76 3.16
CA GLU A 68 -14.63 5.01 3.25
C GLU A 68 -14.00 4.20 4.39
N ARG A 69 -12.92 3.49 4.08
CA ARG A 69 -12.16 2.65 5.02
C ARG A 69 -10.87 3.31 5.46
N LEU A 70 -10.10 3.89 4.54
CA LEU A 70 -8.80 4.49 4.83
C LEU A 70 -8.54 5.73 3.96
N ILE A 71 -7.76 6.65 4.49
CA ILE A 71 -7.23 7.80 3.74
C ILE A 71 -5.72 7.84 3.89
N ILE A 72 -5.00 7.92 2.77
CA ILE A 72 -3.54 8.13 2.74
C ILE A 72 -3.28 9.55 2.25
N LYS A 73 -2.95 10.45 3.18
CA LYS A 73 -2.83 11.89 2.91
C LYS A 73 -1.39 12.31 2.70
N ALA A 74 -1.09 13.00 1.61
CA ALA A 74 0.26 13.50 1.38
C ALA A 74 0.52 14.74 2.23
N ARG A 75 1.64 14.77 2.98
CA ARG A 75 2.06 15.99 3.69
C ARG A 75 2.74 16.97 2.73
N SER A 76 2.51 18.27 2.95
CA SER A 76 3.29 19.31 2.28
C SER A 76 4.78 19.10 2.54
N ILE A 77 5.59 19.18 1.48
CA ILE A 77 7.03 18.94 1.56
C ILE A 77 7.67 20.12 2.32
N ILE A 78 7.95 19.92 3.60
CA ILE A 78 8.79 20.81 4.39
C ILE A 78 10.00 19.97 4.84
N ASP A 79 11.11 20.19 4.13
CA ASP A 79 12.50 19.86 4.50
C ASP A 79 12.98 18.39 4.59
N PHE A 80 12.13 17.34 4.55
CA PHE A 80 12.60 15.96 4.81
C PHE A 80 12.18 14.85 3.83
N GLY A 81 11.65 15.18 2.65
CA GLY A 81 11.19 14.19 1.66
C GLY A 81 9.68 13.91 1.75
N ALA A 82 9.20 12.88 1.04
CA ALA A 82 7.77 12.57 0.96
C ALA A 82 7.29 11.88 2.25
N ALA A 83 6.18 12.34 2.82
CA ALA A 83 5.53 11.74 3.97
C ALA A 83 4.01 11.63 3.73
N TYR A 84 3.41 10.57 4.26
CA TYR A 84 2.00 10.24 4.05
C TYR A 84 1.34 9.82 5.36
N ASP A 85 0.29 10.52 5.78
CA ASP A 85 -0.53 10.13 6.92
C ASP A 85 -1.49 9.03 6.54
N VAL A 86 -1.68 8.06 7.43
CA VAL A 86 -2.72 7.05 7.32
C VAL A 86 -3.80 7.39 8.34
N VAL A 87 -5.02 7.56 7.86
CA VAL A 87 -6.18 7.99 8.63
C VAL A 87 -7.27 6.94 8.49
N ASP A 88 -7.90 6.60 9.60
CA ASP A 88 -9.08 5.74 9.62
C ASP A 88 -10.27 6.46 8.96
N GLY A 89 -10.88 5.81 7.97
CA GLY A 89 -11.97 6.41 7.19
C GLY A 89 -13.26 6.61 7.99
N ALA A 90 -13.50 5.77 9.00
CA ALA A 90 -14.71 5.82 9.82
C ALA A 90 -14.62 6.89 10.90
N SER A 91 -13.54 6.92 11.68
CA SER A 91 -13.37 7.85 12.81
C SER A 91 -12.69 9.17 12.44
N GLY A 92 -11.91 9.19 11.36
CA GLY A 92 -11.02 10.30 11.03
C GLY A 92 -9.75 10.36 11.90
N GLU A 93 -9.52 9.36 12.75
CA GLU A 93 -8.32 9.27 13.58
C GLU A 93 -7.07 8.98 12.74
N LYS A 94 -5.96 9.66 13.05
CA LYS A 94 -4.66 9.33 12.48
C LYS A 94 -4.14 8.04 13.11
N LEU A 95 -3.96 7.01 12.29
CA LEU A 95 -3.39 5.72 12.69
C LEU A 95 -1.87 5.78 12.77
N GLY A 96 -1.25 6.56 11.88
CA GLY A 96 0.20 6.70 11.80
C GLY A 96 0.62 7.40 10.52
N ALA A 97 1.88 7.24 10.13
CA ALA A 97 2.39 7.80 8.88
C ALA A 97 3.52 6.96 8.27
N PHE A 98 3.75 7.14 6.97
CA PHE A 98 4.95 6.65 6.27
C PHE A 98 5.79 7.82 5.81
N ARG A 99 7.05 7.87 6.25
CA ARG A 99 8.02 8.92 5.87
C ARG A 99 9.18 8.31 5.12
N ARG A 100 9.50 8.84 3.94
CA ARG A 100 10.69 8.42 3.20
C ARG A 100 11.94 8.93 3.92
N LYS A 101 12.91 8.06 4.15
CA LYS A 101 14.27 8.45 4.58
C LYS A 101 15.20 8.51 3.38
N GLY A 102 15.69 9.70 3.05
CA GLY A 102 16.78 9.88 2.09
C GLY A 102 16.79 11.24 1.39
N PHE A 103 17.97 11.86 1.31
CA PHE A 103 18.22 12.96 0.36
C PHE A 103 18.47 12.38 -1.05
N LYS A 104 18.24 13.24 -2.06
CA LYS A 104 18.55 13.02 -3.48
C LYS A 104 19.85 12.23 -3.63
N SER A 105 19.86 11.20 -4.49
CA SER A 105 21.03 10.42 -4.93
C SER A 105 21.41 9.14 -4.14
N PHE A 106 20.84 8.03 -4.61
CA PHE A 106 21.52 6.75 -4.91
C PHE A 106 21.44 5.49 -4.03
N LEU A 107 20.99 5.44 -2.76
CA LEU A 107 21.35 4.25 -1.94
C LEU A 107 20.29 3.37 -1.24
N LYS A 108 18.97 3.65 -1.30
CA LYS A 108 17.85 2.70 -1.05
C LYS A 108 16.58 3.50 -0.76
N ASP A 109 15.44 3.10 -1.29
CA ASP A 109 14.14 3.61 -0.86
C ASP A 109 13.79 2.97 0.48
N THR A 110 14.26 3.60 1.56
CA THR A 110 13.87 3.20 2.92
C THR A 110 12.79 4.15 3.40
N TRP A 111 11.73 3.57 3.95
CA TRP A 111 10.65 4.29 4.59
C TRP A 111 10.63 3.96 6.08
N GLU A 112 10.22 4.92 6.88
CA GLU A 112 9.89 4.74 8.29
C GLU A 112 8.38 4.75 8.44
N MET A 113 7.85 3.80 9.21
CA MET A 113 6.49 3.88 9.74
C MET A 113 6.55 4.62 11.07
N LEU A 114 5.70 5.61 11.21
CA LEU A 114 5.55 6.42 12.42
C LEU A 114 4.22 6.06 13.11
N ASP A 115 4.20 6.15 14.44
CA ASP A 115 2.98 6.08 15.22
C ASP A 115 2.10 7.33 15.01
N ASN A 116 0.94 7.38 15.68
CA ASN A 116 0.03 8.52 15.61
C ASN A 116 0.65 9.84 16.12
N ASN A 117 1.68 9.77 16.97
CA ASN A 117 2.45 10.89 17.52
C ASN A 117 3.72 11.23 16.70
N ASP A 118 3.91 10.64 15.52
CA ASP A 118 5.07 10.82 14.65
C ASP A 118 6.41 10.25 15.17
N ASN A 119 6.38 9.35 16.15
CA ASN A 119 7.57 8.61 16.57
C ASN A 119 7.84 7.45 15.59
N PRO A 120 9.08 7.26 15.09
CA PRO A 120 9.42 6.11 14.27
C PRO A 120 9.31 4.81 15.06
N ILE A 121 8.53 3.86 14.54
CA ILE A 121 8.27 2.56 15.19
C ILE A 121 8.59 1.36 14.27
N ALA A 122 8.72 1.58 12.96
CA ALA A 122 9.03 0.50 12.02
C ALA A 122 9.84 0.98 10.82
N LYS A 123 10.42 0.02 10.12
CA LYS A 123 11.15 0.23 8.87
C LYS A 123 10.48 -0.54 7.73
N LEU A 124 10.19 0.15 6.63
CA LEU A 124 9.78 -0.46 5.38
C LEU A 124 10.95 -0.37 4.38
N ALA A 125 11.49 -1.51 3.97
CA ALA A 125 12.71 -1.58 3.19
C ALA A 125 12.63 -2.61 2.05
N GLU A 126 13.36 -2.34 0.97
CA GLU A 126 13.51 -3.28 -0.14
C GLU A 126 14.45 -4.44 0.25
N ASP A 127 14.00 -5.68 0.02
CA ASP A 127 14.73 -6.92 0.31
C ASP A 127 15.88 -7.17 -0.68
N SER A 128 15.81 -6.55 -1.86
CA SER A 128 16.58 -6.94 -3.04
C SER A 128 17.82 -6.06 -3.30
N GLY A 129 18.59 -5.72 -2.28
CA GLY A 129 19.67 -4.72 -2.33
C GLY A 129 20.62 -4.78 -3.55
N CYS A 130 21.12 -5.96 -3.93
CA CYS A 130 21.99 -6.13 -5.12
C CYS A 130 21.18 -6.08 -6.43
N LEU A 131 20.00 -6.72 -6.46
CA LEU A 131 19.09 -6.68 -7.62
C LEU A 131 18.58 -5.26 -7.90
N ALA A 132 18.46 -4.39 -6.88
CA ALA A 132 18.09 -3.00 -7.05
C ALA A 132 19.11 -2.22 -7.89
N LEU A 133 20.40 -2.53 -7.74
CA LEU A 133 21.47 -1.95 -8.57
C LEU A 133 21.40 -2.50 -9.99
N VAL A 134 21.22 -3.82 -10.15
CA VAL A 134 21.04 -4.46 -11.47
C VAL A 134 19.83 -3.84 -12.20
N ARG A 135 18.69 -3.68 -11.52
CA ARG A 135 17.48 -3.04 -12.06
C ARG A 135 17.78 -1.66 -12.63
N ARG A 136 18.58 -0.87 -11.91
CA ARG A 136 18.95 0.50 -12.29
C ARG A 136 19.94 0.56 -13.46
N MET A 137 20.86 -0.39 -13.56
CA MET A 137 21.98 -0.33 -14.51
C MET A 137 21.78 -1.15 -15.79
N SER A 138 20.89 -2.15 -15.78
CA SER A 138 20.78 -3.15 -16.85
C SER A 138 19.86 -2.78 -18.01
N GLY A 139 19.12 -1.66 -17.95
CA GLY A 139 18.13 -1.28 -18.96
C GLY A 139 16.89 -2.19 -19.05
N VAL A 140 16.90 -3.35 -18.40
CA VAL A 140 15.79 -4.32 -18.29
C VAL A 140 15.12 -4.30 -16.92
N GLY A 141 15.27 -3.19 -16.19
CA GLY A 141 14.82 -3.08 -14.80
C GLY A 141 13.33 -3.31 -14.59
N SER A 142 12.49 -2.97 -15.57
CA SER A 142 11.05 -3.27 -15.53
C SER A 142 10.73 -4.77 -15.48
N LEU A 143 11.72 -5.64 -15.75
CA LEU A 143 11.58 -7.08 -15.72
C LEU A 143 12.00 -7.75 -14.40
N ILE A 144 12.58 -6.99 -13.47
CA ILE A 144 13.11 -7.53 -12.22
C ILE A 144 12.14 -7.17 -11.08
N PRO A 145 11.41 -8.16 -10.51
CA PRO A 145 10.48 -7.92 -9.42
C PRO A 145 11.12 -7.17 -8.25
N GLN A 146 10.33 -6.33 -7.61
CA GLN A 146 10.69 -5.70 -6.35
C GLN A 146 10.00 -6.42 -5.19
N SER A 147 10.67 -6.49 -4.05
CA SER A 147 10.09 -7.02 -2.83
C SER A 147 10.50 -6.15 -1.65
N PHE A 148 9.55 -5.87 -0.77
CA PHE A 148 9.74 -5.07 0.43
C PHE A 148 9.27 -5.86 1.64
N TYR A 149 9.73 -5.43 2.81
CA TYR A 149 9.25 -5.92 4.08
C TYR A 149 9.09 -4.76 5.06
N LEU A 150 8.06 -4.85 5.90
CA LEU A 150 7.85 -3.98 7.06
C LEU A 150 8.38 -4.72 8.29
N GLU A 151 9.31 -4.11 8.99
CA GLU A 151 9.98 -4.64 10.16
C GLU A 151 9.70 -3.76 11.38
N ILE A 152 9.20 -4.38 12.45
CA ILE A 152 8.92 -3.77 13.76
C ILE A 152 9.74 -4.54 14.78
N ASP A 153 10.59 -3.84 15.55
CA ASP A 153 11.47 -4.44 16.57
C ASP A 153 12.26 -5.69 16.09
N GLY A 154 12.78 -5.62 14.86
CA GLY A 154 13.55 -6.71 14.24
C GLY A 154 12.71 -7.91 13.77
N LYS A 155 11.38 -7.85 13.90
CA LYS A 155 10.45 -8.86 13.39
C LYS A 155 9.80 -8.38 12.10
N ARG A 156 9.78 -9.25 11.07
CA ARG A 156 8.99 -8.99 9.86
C ARG A 156 7.51 -9.08 10.21
N ALA A 157 6.81 -7.95 10.11
CA ALA A 157 5.38 -7.84 10.37
C ALA A 157 4.56 -7.93 9.08
N ALA A 158 5.11 -7.48 7.95
CA ALA A 158 4.47 -7.66 6.65
C ALA A 158 5.50 -7.79 5.53
N SER A 159 5.12 -8.45 4.43
CA SER A 159 5.89 -8.55 3.21
C SER A 159 5.08 -8.09 2.00
N TYR A 160 5.76 -7.48 1.04
CA TYR A 160 5.18 -6.91 -0.17
C TYR A 160 5.95 -7.43 -1.36
N ARG A 161 5.30 -8.17 -2.25
CA ARG A 161 5.97 -8.80 -3.40
C ARG A 161 5.31 -8.39 -4.68
N GLN A 162 6.06 -7.68 -5.52
CA GLN A 162 5.59 -7.35 -6.85
C GLN A 162 5.49 -8.63 -7.69
N ARG A 163 4.36 -8.85 -8.36
CA ARG A 163 4.24 -9.93 -9.35
C ARG A 163 4.79 -9.41 -10.68
N PHE A 164 5.69 -10.19 -11.29
CA PHE A 164 6.23 -9.84 -12.60
C PHE A 164 5.12 -9.76 -13.65
N ASN A 165 4.85 -8.56 -14.15
CA ASN A 165 3.93 -8.36 -15.27
C ASN A 165 4.25 -7.01 -15.97
N PRO A 166 4.63 -7.01 -17.25
CA PRO A 166 5.06 -5.79 -17.95
C PRO A 166 3.93 -4.81 -18.28
N PHE A 167 2.66 -5.19 -18.08
CA PHE A 167 1.49 -4.38 -18.44
C PHE A 167 0.62 -4.00 -17.24
N ILE A 168 0.67 -4.77 -16.14
CA ILE A 168 -0.20 -4.60 -14.98
C ILE A 168 0.66 -4.60 -13.72
N SER A 169 0.68 -3.49 -12.99
CA SER A 169 1.29 -3.46 -11.66
C SER A 169 0.39 -4.23 -10.69
N LYS A 170 0.94 -5.34 -10.17
CA LYS A 170 0.32 -6.20 -9.15
C LYS A 170 1.29 -6.40 -8.00
N MET A 171 0.78 -6.35 -6.77
CA MET A 171 1.58 -6.59 -5.58
C MET A 171 0.83 -7.47 -4.60
N ASP A 172 1.46 -8.54 -4.15
CA ASP A 172 1.01 -9.33 -3.01
C ASP A 172 1.38 -8.62 -1.72
N VAL A 173 0.46 -8.62 -0.77
CA VAL A 173 0.66 -8.14 0.61
C VAL A 173 0.38 -9.30 1.54
N THR A 174 1.32 -9.61 2.41
CA THR A 174 1.18 -10.64 3.44
C THR A 174 1.45 -10.05 4.81
N LEU A 175 0.50 -10.19 5.72
CA LEU A 175 0.71 -9.97 7.15
C LEU A 175 1.34 -11.26 7.70
N GLU A 176 2.52 -11.14 8.30
CA GLU A 176 3.26 -12.30 8.78
C GLU A 176 2.57 -12.92 10.01
N LYS A 177 2.89 -14.18 10.33
CA LYS A 177 2.32 -14.85 11.50
C LYS A 177 2.62 -14.05 12.79
N GLY A 178 1.58 -13.70 13.54
CA GLY A 178 1.68 -12.88 14.75
C GLY A 178 1.83 -11.38 14.49
N ALA A 179 1.73 -10.94 13.22
CA ALA A 179 1.81 -9.52 12.88
C ALA A 179 0.72 -8.69 13.57
N ARG A 180 -0.50 -9.22 13.70
CA ARG A 180 -1.62 -8.52 14.33
C ARG A 180 -1.38 -8.13 15.80
N ASP A 181 -0.42 -8.76 16.46
CA ASP A 181 -0.04 -8.42 17.84
C ASP A 181 0.81 -7.14 17.92
N ILE A 182 1.42 -6.73 16.81
CA ILE A 182 2.41 -5.64 16.75
C ILE A 182 2.15 -4.62 15.64
N LEU A 183 1.23 -4.93 14.71
CA LEU A 183 0.91 -4.12 13.54
C LEU A 183 -0.61 -4.04 13.38
N ASP A 184 -1.14 -2.81 13.34
CA ASP A 184 -2.48 -2.56 12.83
C ASP A 184 -2.55 -2.98 11.34
N PRO A 185 -3.42 -3.93 10.95
CA PRO A 185 -3.51 -4.40 9.57
C PRO A 185 -3.79 -3.28 8.56
N ARG A 186 -4.47 -2.20 8.99
CA ARG A 186 -4.72 -1.00 8.17
C ARG A 186 -3.41 -0.33 7.74
N MET A 187 -2.44 -0.28 8.65
CA MET A 187 -1.10 0.26 8.34
C MET A 187 -0.36 -0.62 7.34
N GLY A 188 -0.46 -1.94 7.47
CA GLY A 188 0.10 -2.90 6.50
C GLY A 188 -0.50 -2.73 5.10
N LEU A 189 -1.83 -2.64 5.00
CA LEU A 189 -2.52 -2.40 3.74
C LEU A 189 -2.19 -1.03 3.12
N ALA A 190 -2.12 0.01 3.95
CA ALA A 190 -1.75 1.36 3.51
C ALA A 190 -0.33 1.41 2.93
N ALA A 191 0.64 0.72 3.54
CA ALA A 191 1.99 0.59 2.97
C ALA A 191 1.96 -0.06 1.58
N GLY A 192 1.17 -1.13 1.42
CA GLY A 192 1.00 -1.81 0.14
C GLY A 192 0.46 -0.87 -0.93
N ILE A 193 -0.64 -0.16 -0.62
CA ILE A 193 -1.26 0.81 -1.55
C ILE A 193 -0.27 1.93 -1.90
N LEU A 194 0.46 2.44 -0.92
CA LEU A 194 1.43 3.51 -1.10
C LEU A 194 2.58 3.09 -2.02
N LEU A 195 3.14 1.90 -1.83
CA LEU A 195 4.21 1.35 -2.67
C LEU A 195 3.76 1.25 -4.15
N VAL A 196 2.58 0.68 -4.41
CA VAL A 196 2.02 0.60 -5.78
C VAL A 196 1.78 2.01 -6.35
N ALA A 197 1.29 2.94 -5.54
CA ALA A 197 1.00 4.31 -5.96
C ALA A 197 2.26 5.10 -6.34
N ILE A 198 3.39 4.87 -5.65
CA ILE A 198 4.66 5.57 -5.89
C ILE A 198 5.44 4.94 -7.04
N GLU A 199 5.54 3.60 -7.12
CA GLU A 199 6.21 2.91 -8.23
C GLU A 199 5.57 3.28 -9.58
N GLY A 200 4.24 3.36 -9.60
CA GLY A 200 3.47 3.75 -10.77
C GLY A 200 3.72 5.18 -11.30
N ARG A 201 4.58 5.97 -10.62
CA ARG A 201 5.01 7.32 -10.98
C ARG A 201 6.48 7.39 -11.41
N GLN A 202 7.26 6.31 -11.25
CA GLN A 202 8.71 6.28 -11.58
C GLN A 202 9.02 5.69 -12.96
N GLY A 203 8.01 5.22 -13.69
CA GLY A 203 8.11 4.74 -15.07
C GLY A 203 7.53 5.70 -16.10
#